data_AF-A0A9P8L2M6-F1
#
_entry.id   AF-A0A9P8L2M6-F1
#
_cell.length_a   1.000
_cell.length_b   1.000
_cell.length_c   1.000
_cell.angle_alpha   90.00
_cell.angle_beta   90.00
_cell.angle_gamma   90.00
#
_symmetry.space_group_name_H-M   'P 1'
#
loop_
_entity.id
_entity.type
_entity.pdbx_description
1 polymer ?
#
loop_
_entity_poly.entity_id
_entity_poly.type
_entity_poly.pdbx_seq_one_letter_code
_entity_poly.pdbx_strand_id
1 'polypeptide(L)'
;MNLSSRLRSYLLLFAFFTRFVRPQHFIDAISTYSQLSNFTALLHANPSFATALLNTTKDQTILVPSNSAFSAYQSQLGRSVEALDPAVVQRIIQYHSLNATLKAGDLSNGAAAARGVVVSSQLVDSRYNDRGKWGDSNVKSPGQ
;
A
#
# COMPACT_ATOMS: atom_id res chain seq x y z
N MET A 1 -68.94 -16.74 -27.45
CA MET A 1 -67.51 -17.03 -27.26
C MET A 1 -67.16 -16.65 -25.83
N ASN A 2 -67.17 -17.62 -24.92
CA ASN A 2 -66.89 -17.40 -23.49
C ASN A 2 -65.37 -17.44 -23.28
N LEU A 3 -64.80 -16.33 -22.80
CA LEU A 3 -63.38 -16.21 -22.49
C LEU A 3 -63.19 -16.60 -21.01
N SER A 4 -62.71 -17.82 -20.79
CA SER A 4 -62.43 -18.36 -19.45
C SER A 4 -61.26 -17.63 -18.77
N SER A 5 -61.49 -17.24 -17.53
CA SER A 5 -60.56 -16.68 -16.55
C SER A 5 -59.60 -17.71 -15.96
N ARG A 6 -58.31 -17.38 -15.72
CA ARG A 6 -57.52 -17.81 -14.53
C ARG A 6 -56.24 -16.96 -14.33
N LEU A 7 -56.15 -16.40 -13.12
CA LEU A 7 -54.96 -15.94 -12.39
C LEU A 7 -53.66 -16.74 -12.68
N ARG A 8 -52.50 -16.04 -12.70
CA ARG A 8 -51.34 -16.24 -11.79
C ARG A 8 -50.06 -15.57 -12.34
N SER A 9 -49.36 -14.86 -11.44
CA SER A 9 -47.89 -14.71 -11.36
C SER A 9 -47.11 -14.31 -12.63
N TYR A 10 -46.42 -13.18 -12.68
CA TYR A 10 -45.20 -12.96 -11.90
C TYR A 10 -44.91 -11.46 -11.77
N LEU A 11 -45.00 -10.95 -10.55
CA LEU A 11 -44.35 -9.71 -10.14
C LEU A 11 -42.84 -9.99 -10.05
N LEU A 12 -42.13 -9.97 -11.18
CA LEU A 12 -40.66 -10.05 -11.22
C LEU A 12 -40.09 -8.68 -10.82
N LEU A 13 -40.09 -8.43 -9.51
CA LEU A 13 -39.27 -7.40 -8.90
C LEU A 13 -37.80 -7.82 -9.04
N PHE A 14 -37.11 -7.27 -10.03
CA PHE A 14 -35.67 -7.44 -10.20
C PHE A 14 -34.97 -6.65 -9.09
N ALA A 15 -34.74 -7.27 -7.94
CA ALA A 15 -33.91 -6.71 -6.88
C ALA A 15 -32.46 -6.66 -7.39
N PHE A 16 -32.08 -5.53 -8.01
CA PHE A 16 -30.69 -5.16 -8.17
C PHE A 16 -30.09 -4.94 -6.77
N PHE A 17 -29.56 -6.00 -6.17
CA PHE A 17 -28.59 -5.84 -5.08
C PHE A 17 -27.35 -5.18 -5.67
N THR A 18 -27.35 -3.86 -5.73
CA THR A 18 -26.13 -3.08 -5.98
C THR A 18 -25.18 -3.40 -4.84
N ARG A 19 -24.15 -4.19 -5.14
CA ARG A 19 -23.00 -4.34 -4.25
C ARG A 19 -22.37 -2.95 -4.14
N PHE A 20 -22.59 -2.25 -3.03
CA PHE A 20 -21.79 -1.08 -2.69
C PHE A 20 -20.37 -1.56 -2.38
N VAL A 21 -19.49 -1.55 -3.38
CA VAL A 21 -18.05 -1.58 -3.12
C VAL A 21 -17.73 -0.23 -2.48
N ARG A 22 -17.49 -0.22 -1.16
CA ARG A 22 -16.98 0.97 -0.49
C ARG A 22 -15.50 1.08 -0.84
N PRO A 23 -15.04 2.16 -1.51
CA PRO A 23 -13.61 2.42 -1.57
C PRO A 23 -13.15 2.62 -0.13
N GLN A 24 -12.49 1.63 0.45
CA GLN A 24 -11.86 1.82 1.75
C GLN A 24 -10.63 2.67 1.53
N HIS A 25 -10.61 3.83 2.16
CA HIS A 25 -9.43 4.67 2.19
C HIS A 25 -8.32 3.91 2.94
N PHE A 26 -7.09 3.96 2.43
CA PHE A 26 -5.98 3.17 2.98
C PHE A 26 -5.79 3.41 4.48
N ILE A 27 -5.86 4.67 4.92
CA ILE A 27 -5.70 5.04 6.33
C ILE A 27 -6.81 4.42 7.19
N ASP A 28 -8.05 4.40 6.70
CA ASP A 28 -9.18 3.78 7.40
C ASP A 28 -8.98 2.27 7.52
N ALA A 29 -8.51 1.61 6.44
CA ALA A 29 -8.23 0.19 6.44
C ALA A 29 -7.18 -0.19 7.49
N ILE A 30 -6.07 0.55 7.56
CA ILE A 30 -5.01 0.28 8.54
C ILE A 30 -5.39 0.67 9.98
N SER A 31 -6.30 1.63 10.16
CA SER A 31 -6.77 2.07 11.48
C SER A 31 -7.48 0.96 12.28
N THR A 32 -8.00 -0.06 11.60
CA THR A 32 -8.68 -1.20 12.22
C THR A 32 -7.73 -2.13 12.97
N TYR A 33 -6.42 -2.00 12.75
CA TYR A 33 -5.39 -2.85 13.33
C TYR A 33 -4.67 -2.11 14.47
N SER A 34 -4.91 -2.55 15.71
CA SER A 34 -4.31 -1.92 16.90
C SER A 34 -2.78 -1.96 16.90
N GLN A 35 -2.16 -2.98 16.30
CA GLN A 35 -0.71 -3.08 16.17
C GLN A 35 -0.09 -2.05 15.21
N LEU A 36 -0.90 -1.29 14.46
CA LEU A 36 -0.45 -0.25 13.53
C LEU A 36 -0.73 1.18 14.04
N SER A 37 -1.21 1.32 15.28
CA SER A 37 -1.68 2.60 15.83
C SER A 37 -0.64 3.72 15.77
N ASN A 38 0.63 3.43 16.00
CA ASN A 38 1.70 4.44 15.96
C ASN A 38 1.90 4.97 14.54
N PHE A 39 1.87 4.08 13.54
CA PHE A 39 1.99 4.48 12.15
C PHE A 39 0.77 5.29 11.69
N THR A 40 -0.45 4.86 12.04
CA THR A 40 -1.68 5.61 11.73
C THR A 40 -1.66 7.00 12.38
N ALA A 41 -1.22 7.10 13.64
CA ALA A 41 -1.07 8.38 14.33
C ALA A 41 -0.03 9.29 13.64
N LEU A 42 1.11 8.73 13.20
CA LEU A 42 2.13 9.46 12.45
C LEU A 42 1.56 10.05 11.15
N LEU A 43 0.77 9.28 10.39
CA LEU A 43 0.13 9.75 9.16
C LEU A 43 -0.96 10.80 9.42
N HIS A 44 -1.74 10.66 10.49
CA HIS A 44 -2.73 11.68 10.88
C HIS A 44 -2.07 12.99 11.30
N ALA A 45 -0.97 12.93 12.05
CA ALA A 45 -0.21 14.10 12.47
C ALA A 45 0.51 14.78 11.29
N ASN A 46 0.82 14.03 10.23
CA ASN A 46 1.58 14.52 9.08
C ASN A 46 0.91 14.12 7.75
N PRO A 47 -0.11 14.86 7.29
CA PRO A 47 -0.86 14.53 6.07
C PRO A 47 0.01 14.45 4.80
N SER A 48 1.13 15.17 4.75
CA SER A 48 2.09 15.10 3.64
C SER A 48 2.68 13.70 3.45
N PHE A 49 2.81 12.91 4.51
CA PHE A 49 3.29 11.54 4.44
C PHE A 49 2.26 10.60 3.81
N ALA A 50 0.98 10.80 4.11
CA ALA A 50 -0.10 10.07 3.46
C ALA A 50 -0.14 10.38 1.96
N THR A 51 0.02 11.65 1.59
CA THR A 51 0.16 12.04 0.18
C THR A 51 1.39 11.38 -0.45
N ALA A 52 2.54 11.36 0.21
CA ALA A 52 3.75 10.72 -0.31
C ALA A 52 3.57 9.21 -0.55
N LEU A 53 2.76 8.52 0.26
CA LEU A 53 2.39 7.12 0.06
C LEU A 53 1.41 6.92 -1.10
N LEU A 54 0.38 7.77 -1.18
CA LEU A 54 -0.79 7.54 -2.03
C LEU A 54 -0.72 8.29 -3.37
N ASN A 55 0.30 9.11 -3.60
CA ASN A 55 0.50 9.87 -4.84
C ASN A 55 1.05 9.00 -5.99
N THR A 56 0.41 7.87 -6.25
CA THR A 56 0.65 7.03 -7.43
C THR A 56 -0.67 6.60 -8.03
N THR A 57 -0.72 6.51 -9.35
CA THR A 57 -1.88 6.02 -10.11
C THR A 57 -1.85 4.51 -10.33
N LYS A 58 -0.78 3.83 -9.89
CA LYS A 58 -0.59 2.39 -10.03
C LYS A 58 -0.81 1.68 -8.71
N ASP A 59 -1.30 0.45 -8.80
CA ASP A 59 -1.35 -0.46 -7.66
C ASP A 59 0.07 -0.67 -7.08
N GLN A 60 0.14 -0.72 -5.76
CA GLN A 60 1.39 -0.79 -5.00
C GLN A 60 1.20 -1.60 -3.72
N THR A 61 2.31 -2.06 -3.16
CA THR A 61 2.33 -2.79 -1.88
C THR A 61 3.02 -1.91 -0.84
N ILE A 62 2.30 -1.54 0.22
CA ILE A 62 2.84 -0.71 1.30
C ILE A 62 3.22 -1.62 2.48
N LEU A 63 4.50 -1.58 2.85
CA LEU A 63 5.01 -2.28 4.02
C LEU A 63 4.77 -1.41 5.26
N VAL A 64 3.76 -1.75 6.06
CA VAL A 64 3.38 -0.94 7.22
C VAL A 64 4.13 -1.40 8.47
N PRO A 65 4.93 -0.56 9.13
CA PRO A 65 5.62 -0.92 10.36
C PRO A 65 4.63 -1.08 11.52
N SER A 66 4.85 -2.11 12.34
CA SER A 66 4.09 -2.33 13.58
C SER A 66 4.57 -1.44 14.71
N ASN A 67 3.78 -1.30 15.78
CA ASN A 67 4.16 -0.59 16.99
C ASN A 67 5.48 -1.12 17.60
N SER A 68 5.73 -2.43 17.52
CA SER A 68 6.98 -3.03 17.99
C SER A 68 8.20 -2.56 17.19
N ALA A 69 8.04 -2.24 15.90
CA ALA A 69 9.12 -1.69 15.09
C ALA A 69 9.49 -0.26 15.53
N PHE A 70 8.51 0.57 15.88
CA PHE A 70 8.76 1.90 16.46
C PHE A 70 9.51 1.79 17.80
N SER A 71 9.08 0.88 18.68
CA SER A 71 9.76 0.64 19.96
C SER A 71 11.19 0.14 19.76
N ALA A 72 11.41 -0.80 18.83
CA ALA A 72 12.74 -1.30 18.51
C ALA A 72 13.67 -0.20 17.98
N TYR A 73 13.16 0.62 17.05
CA TYR A 73 13.90 1.78 16.53
C TYR A 73 14.32 2.74 17.64
N GLN A 74 13.39 3.12 18.52
CA GLN A 74 13.67 4.03 19.62
C GLN A 74 14.68 3.43 20.61
N SER A 75 14.56 2.14 20.92
CA SER A 75 15.50 1.44 21.79
C SER A 75 16.92 1.37 21.20
N GLN A 76 17.03 1.20 19.88
CA GLN A 76 18.32 1.04 19.21
C GLN A 76 19.05 2.37 18.99
N LEU A 77 18.31 3.44 18.66
CA LEU A 77 18.90 4.72 18.26
C LEU A 77 18.72 5.84 19.29
N GLY A 78 18.00 5.59 20.39
CA GLY A 78 17.79 6.55 21.48
C GLY A 78 16.91 7.76 21.11
N ARG A 79 16.20 7.69 19.98
CA ARG A 79 15.34 8.77 19.47
C ARG A 79 14.08 8.19 18.86
N SER A 80 12.95 8.86 19.04
CA SER A 80 11.69 8.46 18.43
C SER A 80 11.66 8.85 16.94
N VAL A 81 10.71 8.29 16.18
CA VAL A 81 10.56 8.60 14.74
C VAL A 81 10.06 10.04 14.56
N GLU A 82 9.24 10.52 15.46
CA GLU A 82 8.66 11.87 15.47
C GLU A 82 9.71 12.96 15.73
N ALA A 83 10.83 12.61 16.37
CA ALA A 83 11.95 13.52 16.62
C ALA A 83 12.90 13.65 15.41
N LEU A 84 12.68 12.88 14.34
CA LEU A 84 13.48 12.97 13.13
C LEU A 84 13.07 14.17 12.28
N ASP A 85 14.01 14.61 11.43
CA ASP A 85 13.71 15.54 10.35
C ASP A 85 12.57 14.97 9.46
N PRO A 86 11.46 15.71 9.26
CA PRO A 86 10.35 15.26 8.44
C PRO A 86 10.75 14.83 7.02
N ALA A 87 11.77 15.44 6.42
CA ALA A 87 12.27 15.06 5.12
C ALA A 87 12.94 13.69 5.14
N VAL A 88 13.52 13.28 6.27
CA VAL A 88 14.07 11.92 6.46
C VAL A 88 12.93 10.92 6.62
N VAL A 89 11.93 11.24 7.45
CA VAL A 89 10.75 10.37 7.64
C VAL A 89 10.01 10.14 6.32
N GLN A 90 9.82 11.19 5.50
CA GLN A 90 9.19 11.05 4.19
C GLN A 90 9.95 10.07 3.28
N ARG A 91 11.29 10.12 3.26
CA ARG A 91 12.13 9.18 2.48
C ARG A 91 11.99 7.75 2.99
N ILE A 92 11.96 7.55 4.31
CA ILE A 92 11.73 6.24 4.92
C ILE A 92 10.36 5.70 4.50
N ILE A 93 9.32 6.54 4.50
CA ILE A 93 7.97 6.17 4.08
C ILE A 93 7.93 5.78 2.59
N GLN A 94 8.61 6.54 1.72
CA GLN A 94 8.75 6.19 0.30
C GLN A 94 9.48 4.85 0.09
N TYR A 95 10.46 4.54 0.93
CA TYR A 95 11.15 3.24 0.89
C TYR A 95 10.22 2.07 1.23
N HIS A 96 9.26 2.28 2.14
CA HIS A 96 8.28 1.26 2.54
C HIS A 96 7.17 1.04 1.49
N SER A 97 7.08 1.89 0.46
CA SER A 97 6.12 1.70 -0.62
C SER A 97 6.79 1.05 -1.84
N LEU A 98 6.25 -0.08 -2.27
CA LEU A 98 6.78 -0.89 -3.37
C LEU A 98 5.94 -0.71 -4.63
N ASN A 99 6.60 -0.44 -5.75
CA ASN A 99 6.02 -0.30 -7.10
C ASN A 99 5.62 -1.65 -7.72
N ALA A 100 4.89 -2.49 -6.97
CA ALA A 100 4.29 -3.73 -7.47
C ALA A 100 3.11 -4.17 -6.58
N THR A 101 2.23 -5.00 -7.13
CA THR A 101 1.17 -5.69 -6.39
C THR A 101 1.65 -7.08 -6.01
N LEU A 102 2.14 -7.22 -4.77
CA LEU A 102 2.64 -8.47 -4.25
C LEU A 102 1.65 -9.06 -3.25
N LYS A 103 1.37 -10.35 -3.40
CA LYS A 103 0.62 -11.16 -2.44
C LYS A 103 1.58 -12.06 -1.68
N ALA A 104 1.12 -12.59 -0.54
CA ALA A 104 1.90 -13.54 0.25
C ALA A 104 2.38 -14.74 -0.59
N GLY A 105 1.57 -15.21 -1.54
CA GLY A 105 1.94 -16.29 -2.46
C GLY A 105 3.16 -15.98 -3.32
N ASP A 106 3.32 -14.74 -3.76
CA ASP A 106 4.45 -14.30 -4.60
C ASP A 106 5.78 -14.28 -3.82
N LEU A 107 5.70 -14.15 -2.49
CA LEU A 107 6.85 -14.13 -1.58
C LEU A 107 7.20 -15.51 -1.01
N SER A 108 6.23 -16.43 -0.97
CA SER A 108 6.37 -17.73 -0.30
C SER A 108 6.45 -18.91 -1.27
N ASN A 109 5.95 -18.79 -2.49
CA ASN A 109 5.80 -19.90 -3.42
C ASN A 109 6.18 -19.51 -4.86
N GLY A 110 6.89 -20.40 -5.56
CA GLY A 110 7.21 -20.27 -6.99
C GLY A 110 8.68 -19.93 -7.29
N ALA A 111 9.01 -19.91 -8.59
CA ALA A 111 10.38 -19.67 -9.07
C ALA A 111 10.97 -18.32 -8.61
N ALA A 112 10.10 -17.34 -8.31
CA ALA A 112 10.49 -16.04 -7.77
C ALA A 112 10.94 -16.13 -6.30
N ALA A 113 10.29 -16.95 -5.46
CA ALA A 113 10.73 -17.19 -4.09
C ALA A 113 12.10 -17.92 -4.05
N ALA A 114 12.33 -18.85 -4.99
CA ALA A 114 13.60 -19.56 -5.10
C ALA A 114 14.79 -18.69 -5.56
N ARG A 115 14.52 -17.56 -6.23
CA ARG A 115 15.55 -16.65 -6.79
C ARG A 115 15.57 -15.28 -6.11
N GLY A 116 14.68 -15.06 -5.12
CA GLY A 116 14.39 -13.76 -4.56
C GLY A 116 13.51 -12.90 -5.48
N VAL A 117 12.60 -12.15 -4.87
CA VAL A 117 11.74 -11.18 -5.57
C VAL A 117 12.41 -9.80 -5.46
N VAL A 118 12.70 -9.17 -6.60
CA VAL A 118 13.27 -7.81 -6.63
C VAL A 118 12.19 -6.84 -7.13
N VAL A 119 11.80 -5.89 -6.28
CA VAL A 119 10.84 -4.83 -6.60
C VAL A 119 11.41 -3.46 -6.23
N SER A 120 11.11 -2.45 -7.05
CA SER A 120 11.53 -1.07 -6.79
C SER A 120 10.62 -0.43 -5.74
N SER A 121 11.18 0.35 -4.81
CA SER A 121 10.38 1.22 -3.94
C SER A 121 10.00 2.54 -4.63
N GLN A 122 9.23 3.40 -3.95
CA GLN A 122 8.93 4.77 -4.40
C GLN A 122 10.09 5.74 -4.15
N LEU A 123 11.12 5.32 -3.41
CA LEU A 123 12.31 6.13 -3.18
C LEU A 123 13.21 6.06 -4.42
N VAL A 124 13.00 6.98 -5.36
CA VAL A 124 13.66 6.99 -6.69
C VAL A 124 14.86 7.94 -6.80
N ASP A 125 15.17 8.73 -5.76
CA ASP A 125 16.34 9.63 -5.77
C ASP A 125 17.63 8.81 -5.97
N SER A 126 18.47 9.26 -6.92
CA SER A 126 19.68 8.54 -7.35
C SER A 126 20.70 8.33 -6.22
N ARG A 127 20.65 9.14 -5.16
CA ARG A 127 21.49 8.97 -3.97
C ARG A 127 21.14 7.71 -3.16
N TYR A 128 19.93 7.18 -3.34
CA TYR A 128 19.41 6.01 -2.61
C TYR A 128 19.12 4.81 -3.52
N ASN A 129 19.42 4.92 -4.81
CA ASN A 129 19.20 3.85 -5.78
C ASN A 129 20.52 3.12 -6.08
N ASP A 130 20.69 1.95 -5.46
CA ASP A 130 21.88 1.13 -5.67
C ASP A 130 21.89 0.39 -7.03
N ARG A 131 20.84 0.49 -7.86
CA ARG A 131 20.80 -0.13 -9.20
C ARG A 131 21.77 0.47 -10.20
N GLY A 132 22.23 1.72 -10.00
CA GLY A 132 23.08 2.42 -10.97
C GLY A 132 24.58 2.27 -10.75
N LYS A 133 25.03 1.61 -9.67
CA LYS A 133 26.46 1.54 -9.31
C LYS A 133 27.22 0.34 -9.88
N TRP A 134 26.56 -0.51 -10.66
CA TRP A 134 27.20 -1.66 -11.30
C TRP A 134 27.50 -1.42 -12.79
N GLY A 135 28.56 -0.66 -13.08
CA GLY A 135 29.39 -0.88 -14.27
C GLY A 135 28.84 -0.59 -15.68
N ASP A 136 27.62 -0.06 -15.85
CA ASP A 136 27.09 0.27 -17.16
C ASP A 136 26.59 1.73 -17.22
N SER A 137 27.41 2.60 -17.81
CA SER A 137 27.12 4.03 -18.05
C SER A 137 25.97 4.30 -19.02
N ASN A 138 25.09 3.33 -19.29
CA ASN A 138 24.02 3.40 -20.29
C ASN A 138 22.64 2.98 -19.78
N VAL A 139 22.48 2.68 -18.48
CA VAL A 139 21.15 2.40 -17.91
C VAL A 139 20.46 3.71 -17.57
N LYS A 140 19.64 4.18 -18.50
CA LYS A 140 18.77 5.36 -18.30
C LYS A 140 17.73 5.03 -17.22
N SER A 141 17.68 5.84 -16.17
CA SER A 141 16.63 5.77 -15.15
C SER A 141 15.24 5.84 -15.81
N PRO A 142 14.27 4.98 -15.44
CA PRO A 142 12.91 5.11 -15.95
C PRO A 142 12.33 6.47 -15.55
N GLY A 143 12.04 7.33 -16.53
CA GLY A 143 11.52 8.69 -16.32
C GLY A 143 12.43 9.85 -16.75
N GLN A 144 13.45 9.58 -17.57
CA GLN A 144 14.21 10.60 -18.33
C GLN A 144 14.05 10.37 -19.83
#